data_AF-A0A8S3IP31-F1
#
_entry.id   AF-A0A8S3IP31-F1
#
_cell.length_a   1.000
_cell.length_b   1.000
_cell.length_c   1.000
_cell.angle_alpha   90.00
_cell.angle_beta   90.00
_cell.angle_gamma   90.00
#
_symmetry.space_group_name_H-M   'P 1'
#
loop_
_entity.id
_entity.type
_entity.pdbx_description
1 polymer ?
#
loop_
_entity_poly.entity_id
_entity_poly.type
_entity_poly.pdbx_seq_one_letter_code
_entity_poly.pdbx_strand_id
1 'polypeptide(L)'
;HRPLSIIARCALCSIKAELFVCSHCDKVICQICLDKHQLQVNEILKEQWGLCKTKYLNLYHLSDNHAKEMVNVENEMDRIRLLVNQRYTDLVNLIENEKNNVLNNIEENIQLNSSNVKHTDLQHLFDSIGQRLNNIFEDPNASYDTEDFLLEINHFNTLMKTREKQIQTSSFKVCYY
;
A
#
# COMPACT_ATOMS: atom_id res chain seq x y z
N HIS A 1 -75.37 14.37 -33.07
CA HIS A 1 -75.15 14.88 -34.44
C HIS A 1 -74.81 13.70 -35.36
N ARG A 2 -75.66 13.39 -36.36
CA ARG A 2 -75.28 12.41 -37.39
C ARG A 2 -74.17 13.03 -38.25
N PRO A 3 -73.04 12.36 -38.47
CA PRO A 3 -72.04 12.86 -39.41
C PRO A 3 -72.67 12.98 -40.80
N LEU A 4 -72.40 14.09 -41.49
CA LEU A 4 -72.83 14.32 -42.87
C LEU A 4 -72.15 13.28 -43.76
N SER A 5 -72.89 12.26 -44.16
CA SER A 5 -72.42 11.20 -45.05
C SER A 5 -72.27 11.75 -46.47
N ILE A 6 -71.04 12.01 -46.91
CA ILE A 6 -70.77 12.38 -48.31
C ILE A 6 -70.54 11.10 -49.11
N ILE A 7 -71.43 10.81 -50.06
CA ILE A 7 -71.25 9.72 -51.01
C ILE A 7 -70.45 10.25 -52.20
N ALA A 8 -69.19 9.86 -52.30
CA ALA A 8 -68.28 10.25 -53.38
C ALA A 8 -67.34 9.10 -53.75
N ARG A 9 -66.51 9.29 -54.80
CA ARG A 9 -65.48 8.31 -55.14
C ARG A 9 -64.30 8.44 -54.18
N CYS A 10 -63.91 7.33 -53.56
CA CYS A 10 -62.73 7.26 -52.71
C CYS A 10 -61.47 7.57 -53.53
N ALA A 11 -60.62 8.49 -53.06
CA ALA A 11 -59.39 8.87 -53.74
C ALA A 11 -58.38 7.72 -53.87
N LEU A 12 -58.42 6.71 -52.99
CA LEU A 12 -57.47 5.59 -53.00
C LEU A 12 -57.90 4.43 -53.90
N CYS A 13 -59.17 4.04 -53.85
CA CYS A 13 -59.66 2.85 -54.57
C CYS A 13 -60.65 3.17 -55.70
N SER A 14 -61.00 4.45 -55.91
CA SER A 14 -61.95 4.94 -56.93
C SER A 14 -63.38 4.40 -56.82
N ILE A 15 -63.71 3.63 -55.78
CA ILE A 15 -65.06 3.11 -55.52
C ILE A 15 -65.95 4.23 -54.99
N LYS A 16 -67.19 4.32 -55.49
CA LYS A 16 -68.22 5.24 -54.97
C LYS A 16 -68.78 4.67 -53.67
N ALA A 17 -68.55 5.35 -52.56
CA ALA A 17 -68.97 4.92 -51.22
C ALA A 17 -69.17 6.14 -50.31
N GLU A 18 -69.69 5.89 -49.10
CA GLU A 18 -69.60 6.86 -48.01
C GLU A 18 -68.14 7.05 -47.62
N LEU A 19 -67.74 8.31 -47.44
CA LEU A 19 -66.37 8.68 -47.09
C LEU A 19 -66.27 9.16 -45.63
N PHE A 20 -65.15 8.81 -45.01
CA PHE A 20 -64.80 9.13 -43.62
C PHE A 20 -63.45 9.82 -43.59
N VAL A 21 -63.23 10.66 -42.58
CA VAL A 21 -61.91 11.27 -42.31
C VAL A 21 -61.11 10.31 -41.44
N CYS A 22 -59.94 9.90 -41.91
CA CYS A 22 -59.01 9.11 -41.10
C CYS A 22 -58.39 9.98 -39.99
N SER A 23 -58.56 9.59 -38.73
CA SER A 23 -58.01 10.30 -37.57
C SER A 23 -56.47 10.29 -37.47
N HIS A 24 -55.79 9.46 -38.26
CA HIS A 24 -54.32 9.32 -38.20
C HIS A 24 -53.59 10.19 -39.21
N CYS A 25 -54.25 10.56 -40.32
CA CYS A 25 -53.59 11.28 -41.42
C CYS A 25 -54.51 12.27 -42.13
N ASP A 26 -55.69 12.55 -41.58
CA ASP A 26 -56.71 13.48 -42.06
C ASP A 26 -57.19 13.24 -43.51
N LYS A 27 -56.91 12.05 -44.07
CA LYS A 27 -57.33 11.67 -45.42
C LYS A 27 -58.81 11.28 -45.43
N VAL A 28 -59.53 11.77 -46.44
CA VAL A 28 -60.94 11.42 -46.70
C VAL A 28 -61.02 10.18 -47.59
N ILE A 29 -61.42 9.03 -47.02
CA ILE A 29 -61.36 7.71 -47.66
C ILE A 29 -62.59 6.87 -47.32
N CYS A 30 -62.87 5.82 -48.11
CA CYS A 30 -63.96 4.89 -47.78
C CYS A 30 -63.57 3.95 -46.62
N GLN A 31 -64.57 3.32 -45.99
CA GLN A 31 -64.38 2.42 -44.86
C GLN A 31 -63.36 1.29 -45.14
N ILE A 32 -63.42 0.66 -46.32
CA ILE A 32 -62.48 -0.43 -46.69
C ILE A 32 -61.02 0.05 -46.66
N CYS A 33 -60.76 1.25 -47.18
CA CYS A 33 -59.43 1.83 -47.17
C CYS A 33 -59.00 2.27 -45.77
N LEU A 34 -59.96 2.74 -44.95
CA LEU A 34 -59.71 3.10 -43.56
C LEU A 34 -59.31 1.87 -42.73
N ASP A 35 -60.04 0.77 -42.84
CA ASP A 35 -59.75 -0.48 -42.13
C ASP A 35 -58.38 -1.04 -42.52
N LYS A 36 -58.06 -1.08 -43.82
CA LYS A 36 -56.73 -1.49 -44.31
C LYS A 36 -55.62 -0.60 -43.77
N HIS A 37 -55.82 0.71 -43.76
CA HIS A 37 -54.84 1.66 -43.26
C HIS A 37 -54.63 1.50 -41.74
N GLN A 38 -55.70 1.33 -40.96
CA GLN A 38 -55.62 1.09 -39.53
C GLN A 38 -54.87 -0.22 -39.21
N LEU A 39 -55.11 -1.29 -39.97
CA LEU A 39 -54.37 -2.54 -39.82
C LEU A 39 -52.86 -2.33 -40.06
N GLN A 40 -52.48 -1.67 -41.15
CA GLN A 40 -51.08 -1.37 -41.45
C GLN A 40 -50.41 -0.51 -40.37
N VAL A 41 -51.10 0.54 -39.91
CA VAL A 41 -50.59 1.41 -38.84
C VAL A 41 -50.39 0.61 -37.55
N ASN A 42 -51.34 -0.25 -37.18
CA ASN A 42 -51.25 -1.08 -35.99
C ASN A 42 -50.11 -2.10 -36.07
N GLU A 43 -49.86 -2.69 -37.24
CA GLU A 43 -48.74 -3.60 -37.47
C GLU A 43 -47.39 -2.88 -37.28
N ILE A 44 -47.23 -1.71 -37.90
CA ILE A 44 -46.02 -0.90 -37.75
C ILE A 44 -45.82 -0.47 -36.30
N LEU A 45 -46.85 0.01 -35.62
CA LEU A 45 -46.77 0.41 -34.22
C LEU A 45 -46.37 -0.76 -33.32
N LYS A 46 -46.92 -1.95 -33.57
CA LYS A 46 -46.58 -3.16 -32.82
C LYS A 46 -45.12 -3.56 -33.01
N GLU A 47 -44.61 -3.47 -34.24
CA GLU A 47 -43.20 -3.73 -34.54
C GLU A 47 -42.28 -2.70 -33.86
N GLN A 48 -42.55 -1.41 -34.04
CA GLN A 48 -41.74 -0.34 -33.44
C GLN A 48 -41.76 -0.39 -31.91
N TRP A 49 -42.91 -0.70 -31.31
CA TRP A 49 -43.01 -0.92 -29.88
C TRP A 49 -42.18 -2.13 -29.42
N GLY A 50 -42.21 -3.23 -30.17
CA GLY A 50 -41.37 -4.40 -29.93
C GLY A 50 -39.88 -4.05 -29.93
N LEU A 51 -39.42 -3.30 -30.93
CA LEU A 51 -38.04 -2.84 -31.02
C LEU A 51 -37.66 -1.92 -29.85
N CYS A 52 -38.54 -0.97 -29.49
CA CYS A 52 -38.34 -0.07 -28.37
C CYS A 52 -38.21 -0.84 -27.05
N LYS A 53 -39.11 -1.80 -26.80
CA LYS A 53 -39.09 -2.66 -25.60
C LYS A 53 -37.80 -3.46 -25.49
N THR A 54 -37.33 -4.05 -26.59
CA THR A 54 -36.07 -4.80 -26.63
C THR A 54 -34.88 -3.90 -26.31
N LYS A 55 -34.80 -2.72 -26.94
CA LYS A 55 -33.72 -1.75 -26.65
C LYS A 55 -33.72 -1.30 -25.19
N TYR A 56 -34.89 -1.03 -24.63
CA TYR A 56 -35.04 -0.66 -23.22
C TYR A 56 -34.52 -1.78 -22.29
N LEU A 57 -34.92 -3.03 -22.52
CA LEU A 57 -34.47 -4.16 -21.71
C LEU A 57 -32.95 -4.33 -21.79
N ASN A 58 -32.37 -4.18 -22.98
CA ASN A 58 -30.91 -4.24 -23.15
C ASN A 58 -30.19 -3.15 -22.37
N LEU A 59 -30.69 -1.90 -22.42
CA LEU A 59 -30.14 -0.79 -21.64
C LEU A 59 -30.29 -1.01 -20.13
N TYR A 60 -31.43 -1.55 -19.70
CA TYR A 60 -31.66 -1.89 -18.31
C TYR A 60 -30.65 -2.95 -17.81
N HIS A 61 -30.44 -4.02 -18.57
CA HIS A 61 -29.44 -5.04 -18.23
C HIS A 61 -28.02 -4.51 -18.22
N LEU A 62 -27.64 -3.66 -19.18
CA LEU A 62 -26.34 -2.99 -19.19
C LEU A 62 -26.14 -2.11 -17.95
N SER A 63 -27.16 -1.33 -17.58
CA SER A 63 -27.13 -0.49 -16.38
C SER A 63 -26.99 -1.32 -15.10
N ASP A 64 -27.70 -2.43 -14.99
CA ASP A 64 -27.62 -3.34 -13.83
C ASP A 64 -26.23 -3.99 -13.72
N ASN A 65 -25.65 -4.39 -14.84
CA ASN A 65 -24.29 -4.94 -14.87
C ASN A 65 -23.25 -3.90 -14.46
N HIS A 66 -23.34 -2.67 -15.00
CA HIS A 66 -22.44 -1.58 -14.60
C HIS A 66 -22.56 -1.25 -13.10
N ALA A 67 -23.76 -1.28 -12.53
CA ALA A 67 -23.95 -1.06 -11.10
C ALA A 67 -23.24 -2.14 -10.26
N LYS A 68 -23.30 -3.42 -10.68
CA LYS A 68 -22.56 -4.52 -10.03
C LYS A 68 -21.05 -4.37 -10.17
N GLU A 69 -20.58 -3.97 -11.34
CA GLU A 69 -19.15 -3.73 -11.58
C GLU A 69 -18.62 -2.58 -10.71
N MET A 70 -19.38 -1.50 -10.53
CA MET A 70 -19.01 -0.41 -9.63
C MET A 70 -18.84 -0.89 -8.18
N VAL A 71 -19.78 -1.69 -7.68
CA VAL A 71 -19.69 -2.28 -6.33
C VAL A 71 -18.45 -3.19 -6.21
N ASN A 72 -18.14 -3.97 -7.24
CA ASN A 72 -16.93 -4.81 -7.24
C ASN A 72 -15.65 -3.97 -7.22
N VAL A 73 -15.60 -2.87 -7.98
CA VAL A 73 -14.45 -1.96 -7.98
C VAL A 73 -14.27 -1.31 -6.61
N GLU A 74 -15.35 -0.85 -5.96
CA GLU A 74 -15.31 -0.30 -4.60
C GLU A 74 -14.74 -1.32 -3.60
N ASN A 75 -15.21 -2.57 -3.65
CA ASN A 75 -14.71 -3.65 -2.80
C ASN A 75 -13.22 -3.95 -3.02
N GLU A 76 -12.76 -3.96 -4.27
CA GLU A 76 -11.34 -4.16 -4.58
C GLU A 76 -10.48 -2.97 -4.14
N MET A 77 -10.98 -1.74 -4.25
CA MET A 77 -10.29 -0.56 -3.72
C MET A 77 -10.13 -0.64 -2.20
N ASP A 78 -11.18 -1.03 -1.48
CA ASP A 78 -11.11 -1.21 -0.02
C ASP A 78 -10.15 -2.33 0.38
N ARG A 79 -10.15 -3.45 -0.36
CA ARG A 79 -9.20 -4.54 -0.17
C ARG A 79 -7.75 -4.08 -0.36
N ILE A 80 -7.46 -3.33 -1.43
CA ILE A 80 -6.13 -2.77 -1.69
C ILE A 80 -5.73 -1.82 -0.55
N ARG A 81 -6.65 -0.96 -0.10
CA ARG A 81 -6.42 -0.01 0.99
C ARG A 81 -6.03 -0.73 2.28
N LEU A 82 -6.75 -1.80 2.64
CA LEU A 82 -6.43 -2.62 3.81
C LEU A 82 -5.04 -3.27 3.69
N LEU A 83 -4.71 -3.82 2.51
CA LEU A 83 -3.42 -4.43 2.27
C LEU A 83 -2.27 -3.42 2.37
N VAL A 84 -2.43 -2.21 1.82
CA VAL A 84 -1.44 -1.14 1.93
C VAL A 84 -1.22 -0.74 3.38
N ASN A 85 -2.29 -0.56 4.16
CA ASN A 85 -2.18 -0.23 5.59
C ASN A 85 -1.49 -1.33 6.39
N GLN A 86 -1.76 -2.59 6.08
CA GLN A 86 -1.09 -3.73 6.70
C GLN A 86 0.42 -3.71 6.39
N ARG A 87 0.79 -3.54 5.12
CA ARG A 87 2.20 -3.47 4.70
C ARG A 87 2.94 -2.30 5.34
N TYR A 88 2.29 -1.15 5.46
CA TYR A 88 2.85 0.01 6.15
C TYR A 88 3.10 -0.31 7.64
N THR A 89 2.13 -0.94 8.30
CA THR A 89 2.27 -1.35 9.71
C THR A 89 3.41 -2.35 9.89
N ASP A 90 3.51 -3.35 9.01
CA ASP A 90 4.60 -4.34 9.02
C ASP A 90 5.98 -3.65 8.90
N LEU A 91 6.10 -2.66 8.00
CA LEU A 91 7.33 -1.90 7.81
C LEU A 91 7.70 -1.08 9.04
N VAL A 92 6.73 -0.41 9.66
CA VAL A 92 6.95 0.36 10.90
C VAL A 92 7.45 -0.55 12.03
N ASN A 93 6.83 -1.72 12.20
CA ASN A 93 7.25 -2.68 13.23
C ASN A 93 8.67 -3.21 12.96
N LEU A 94 9.01 -3.48 11.70
CA LEU A 94 10.36 -3.91 11.32
C LEU A 94 11.41 -2.83 11.65
N ILE A 95 11.13 -1.58 11.30
CA ILE A 95 12.01 -0.44 11.60
C ILE A 95 12.20 -0.28 13.11
N GLU A 96 11.12 -0.40 13.89
CA GLU A 96 11.20 -0.27 15.35
C GLU A 96 12.01 -1.42 15.98
N ASN A 97 11.85 -2.65 15.48
CA ASN A 97 12.66 -3.79 15.91
C ASN A 97 14.16 -3.59 15.62
N GLU A 98 14.51 -3.14 14.40
CA GLU A 98 15.89 -2.85 14.04
C GLU A 98 16.48 -1.72 14.87
N LYS A 99 15.70 -0.66 15.12
CA LYS A 99 16.10 0.42 16.02
C LYS A 99 16.45 -0.10 17.41
N ASN A 100 15.60 -0.97 17.98
CA ASN A 100 15.83 -1.54 19.31
C ASN A 100 17.05 -2.48 19.32
N ASN A 101 17.27 -3.27 18.26
CA ASN A 101 18.47 -4.09 18.12
C ASN A 101 19.75 -3.23 18.12
N VAL A 102 19.76 -2.13 17.36
CA VAL A 102 20.88 -1.19 17.33
C VAL A 102 21.11 -0.54 18.69
N LEU A 103 20.04 -0.12 19.38
CA LEU A 103 20.14 0.47 20.72
C LEU A 103 20.73 -0.52 21.73
N ASN A 104 20.23 -1.77 21.75
CA ASN A 104 20.77 -2.82 22.62
C ASN A 104 22.25 -3.07 22.34
N ASN A 105 22.66 -3.14 21.07
CA ASN A 105 24.07 -3.30 20.69
C ASN A 105 24.94 -2.13 21.16
N ILE A 106 24.42 -0.89 21.11
CA ILE A 106 25.13 0.28 21.62
C ILE A 106 25.28 0.19 23.14
N GLU A 107 24.22 -0.18 23.86
CA GLU A 107 24.23 -0.36 25.31
C GLU A 107 25.23 -1.44 25.74
N GLU A 108 25.25 -2.60 25.09
CA GLU A 108 26.23 -3.67 25.34
C GLU A 108 27.67 -3.17 25.13
N ASN A 109 27.93 -2.41 24.07
CA ASN A 109 29.25 -1.84 23.82
C ASN A 109 29.66 -0.80 24.89
N ILE A 110 28.72 0.03 25.37
CA ILE A 110 28.97 0.96 26.47
C ILE A 110 29.27 0.18 27.77
N GLN A 111 28.55 -0.90 28.05
CA GLN A 111 28.79 -1.75 29.21
C GLN A 111 30.15 -2.45 29.15
N LEU A 112 30.56 -2.94 27.97
CA LEU A 112 31.90 -3.51 27.77
C LEU A 112 33.02 -2.47 27.95
N ASN A 113 32.81 -1.23 27.51
CA ASN A 113 33.77 -0.15 27.68
C ASN A 113 33.85 0.39 29.12
N SER A 114 32.74 0.39 29.85
CA SER A 114 32.71 0.81 31.26
C SER A 114 33.19 -0.29 32.22
N SER A 115 32.98 -1.57 31.88
CA SER A 115 33.55 -2.72 32.60
C SER A 115 35.03 -2.96 32.29
N ASN A 116 35.64 -2.22 31.35
CA ASN A 116 37.09 -2.06 31.23
C ASN A 116 37.68 -1.18 32.36
N VAL A 117 37.28 -1.51 33.60
CA VAL A 117 37.84 -1.08 34.90
C VAL A 117 39.37 -1.29 34.98
N LYS A 118 39.96 -2.07 34.07
CA LYS A 118 41.42 -2.21 33.89
C LYS A 118 42.14 -0.90 33.51
N HIS A 119 41.43 0.15 33.07
CA HIS A 119 42.09 1.43 32.85
C HIS A 119 42.60 2.07 34.14
N THR A 120 41.87 1.88 35.25
CA THR A 120 42.25 2.35 36.58
C THR A 120 43.42 1.55 37.14
N ASP A 121 43.41 0.22 36.97
CA ASP A 121 44.49 -0.66 37.44
C ASP A 121 45.79 -0.44 36.66
N LEU A 122 45.72 -0.27 35.34
CA LEU A 122 46.88 0.06 34.50
C LEU A 122 47.43 1.44 34.82
N GLN A 123 46.57 2.43 35.08
CA GLN A 123 46.98 3.77 35.46
C GLN A 123 47.68 3.76 36.83
N HIS A 124 47.09 3.08 37.83
CA HIS A 124 47.71 2.92 39.14
C HIS A 124 49.06 2.19 39.09
N LEU A 125 49.19 1.14 38.27
CA LEU A 125 50.46 0.44 38.07
C LEU A 125 51.50 1.33 37.36
N PHE A 126 51.07 2.10 36.35
CA PHE A 126 51.97 3.03 35.65
C PHE A 126 52.48 4.14 36.58
N ASP A 127 51.58 4.72 37.39
CA ASP A 127 51.94 5.74 38.37
C ASP A 127 52.86 5.18 39.47
N SER A 128 52.59 3.96 39.95
CA SER A 128 53.46 3.26 40.91
C SER A 128 54.87 2.99 40.36
N ILE A 129 54.96 2.44 39.14
CA ILE A 129 56.24 2.19 38.47
C ILE A 129 57.00 3.50 38.25
N GLY A 130 56.31 4.56 37.81
CA GLY A 130 56.89 5.89 37.62
C GLY A 130 57.45 6.50 38.91
N GLN A 131 56.73 6.39 40.03
CA GLN A 131 57.22 6.83 41.33
C GLN A 131 58.46 6.05 41.78
N ARG A 132 58.48 4.73 41.61
CA ARG A 132 59.64 3.90 41.98
C ARG A 132 60.87 4.22 41.12
N LEU A 133 60.69 4.45 39.82
CA LEU A 133 61.78 4.88 38.94
C LEU A 133 62.34 6.25 39.36
N ASN A 134 61.48 7.22 39.69
CA ASN A 134 61.93 8.52 40.17
C ASN A 134 62.75 8.39 41.47
N ASN A 135 62.30 7.57 42.42
CA ASN A 135 63.05 7.34 43.66
C ASN A 135 64.44 6.71 43.39
N ILE A 136 64.54 5.76 42.46
CA ILE A 136 65.81 5.14 42.03
C ILE A 136 66.76 6.18 41.40
N PHE A 137 66.22 7.11 40.60
CA PHE A 137 67.03 8.17 39.99
C PHE A 137 67.48 9.24 40.99
N GLU A 138 66.68 9.50 42.04
CA GLU A 138 67.00 10.48 43.08
C GLU A 138 68.01 9.96 44.11
N ASP A 139 67.99 8.66 44.42
CA ASP A 139 69.01 8.01 45.26
C ASP A 139 69.44 6.65 44.67
N PRO A 140 70.54 6.63 43.88
CA PRO A 140 71.06 5.42 43.25
C PRO A 140 71.65 4.39 44.22
N ASN A 141 71.90 4.77 45.49
CA ASN A 141 72.57 3.92 46.48
C ASN A 141 71.60 3.27 47.49
N ALA A 142 70.31 3.61 47.44
CA ALA A 142 69.29 2.98 48.25
C ALA A 142 69.08 1.50 47.83
N SER A 143 68.97 0.60 48.81
CA SER A 143 68.70 -0.82 48.59
C SER A 143 67.23 -1.00 48.22
N TYR A 144 66.94 -1.09 46.92
CA TYR A 144 65.59 -1.36 46.44
C TYR A 144 65.36 -2.86 46.27
N ASP A 145 64.21 -3.33 46.74
CA ASP A 145 63.76 -4.70 46.46
C ASP A 145 63.48 -4.85 44.96
N THR A 146 64.47 -5.41 44.28
CA THR A 146 64.51 -5.50 42.82
C THR A 146 63.57 -6.60 42.32
N GLU A 147 63.27 -7.59 43.16
CA GLU A 147 62.41 -8.72 42.80
C GLU A 147 60.95 -8.30 42.73
N ASP A 148 60.48 -7.55 43.72
CA ASP A 148 59.13 -6.97 43.74
C ASP A 148 58.90 -5.99 42.58
N PHE A 149 59.90 -5.19 42.22
CA PHE A 149 59.78 -4.26 41.09
C PHE A 149 59.70 -4.97 39.74
N LEU A 150 60.47 -6.05 39.55
CA LEU A 150 60.40 -6.86 38.33
C LEU A 150 59.07 -7.62 38.22
N LEU A 151 58.48 -8.06 39.34
CA LEU A 151 57.16 -8.65 39.38
C LEU A 151 56.07 -7.65 38.95
N GLU A 152 56.13 -6.40 39.42
CA GLU A 152 55.21 -5.32 39.00
C GLU A 152 55.32 -5.01 37.50
N ILE A 153 56.55 -4.90 36.97
CA ILE A 153 56.78 -4.67 35.52
C ILE A 153 56.24 -5.85 34.69
N ASN A 154 56.47 -7.08 35.12
CA ASN A 154 55.96 -8.27 34.43
C ASN A 154 54.43 -8.35 34.46
N HIS A 155 53.82 -7.95 35.58
CA HIS A 155 52.37 -7.85 35.70
C HIS A 155 51.81 -6.79 34.73
N PHE A 156 52.41 -5.60 34.70
CA PHE A 156 52.04 -4.53 33.76
C PHE A 156 52.15 -4.97 32.30
N ASN A 157 53.26 -5.60 31.91
CA ASN A 157 53.48 -6.11 30.55
C ASN A 157 52.44 -7.18 30.15
N THR A 158 52.03 -8.03 31.09
CA THR A 158 51.00 -9.05 30.86
C THR A 158 49.62 -8.42 30.63
N LEU A 159 49.28 -7.39 31.40
CA LEU A 159 48.04 -6.64 31.23
C LEU A 159 48.02 -5.88 29.90
N MET A 160 49.12 -5.25 29.50
CA MET A 160 49.25 -4.56 28.20
C MET A 160 49.08 -5.51 27.02
N LYS A 161 49.75 -6.67 27.02
CA LYS A 161 49.57 -7.71 25.97
C LYS A 161 48.13 -8.24 25.91
N THR A 162 47.45 -8.34 27.04
CA THR A 162 46.05 -8.75 27.10
C THR A 162 45.15 -7.68 26.47
N ARG A 163 45.42 -6.40 26.72
CA ARG A 163 44.68 -5.27 26.16
C ARG A 163 44.87 -5.15 24.64
N GLU A 164 46.08 -5.33 24.13
CA GLU A 164 46.35 -5.36 22.68
C GLU A 164 45.54 -6.44 21.97
N LYS A 165 45.47 -7.65 22.54
CA LYS A 165 44.65 -8.75 22.00
C LYS A 165 43.15 -8.42 22.03
N GLN A 166 42.66 -7.81 23.11
CA GLN A 166 41.26 -7.41 23.22
C GLN A 166 40.88 -6.37 22.16
N ILE A 167 41.70 -5.34 21.98
CA ILE A 167 41.50 -4.30 20.96
C ILE A 167 41.43 -4.91 19.56
N GLN A 168 42.33 -5.85 19.23
CA GLN A 168 42.34 -6.58 17.96
C GLN A 168 41.09 -7.45 17.73
N THR A 169 40.52 -8.03 18.79
CA THR A 169 39.28 -8.82 18.66
C THR A 169 38.02 -7.97 18.55
N SER A 170 38.00 -6.78 19.17
CA SER A 170 36.88 -5.84 19.06
C SER A 170 36.82 -5.12 17.70
N SER A 171 37.94 -4.94 17.00
CA SER A 171 37.96 -4.33 15.66
C SER A 171 37.55 -5.28 14.54
N PHE A 172 37.39 -6.58 14.79
CA PHE A 172 36.98 -7.59 13.80
C PHE A 172 35.49 -7.95 13.81
N LYS A 173 34.67 -7.33 14.67
CA LYS A 173 33.22 -7.61 14.76
C LYS A 173 32.33 -6.58 14.08
N VAL A 174 32.89 -5.76 13.20
CA VAL A 174 32.11 -4.85 12.35
C VAL A 174 31.97 -5.47 10.97
N CYS A 175 30.72 -5.78 10.62
CA CYS A 175 30.20 -6.15 9.30
C CYS A 175 30.50 -7.56 8.80
N TYR A 176 29.56 -8.49 9.02
CA TYR A 176 28.83 -9.21 7.95
C TYR A 176 27.65 -9.92 8.62
N TYR A 177 26.45 -9.36 8.50
CA TYR A 177 25.17 -10.04 8.19
C TYR A 177 24.11 -8.98 7.94
#